data_AF-A0AAE0FUW8-F1
#
_entry.id   AF-A0AAE0FUW8-F1
#
_cell.length_a   1.000
_cell.length_b   1.000
_cell.length_c   1.000
_cell.angle_alpha   90.00
_cell.angle_beta   90.00
_cell.angle_gamma   90.00
#
_symmetry.space_group_name_H-M   'P 1'
#
loop_
_entity.id
_entity.type
_entity.pdbx_description
1 polymer ?
#
loop_
_entity_poly.entity_id
_entity_poly.type
_entity_poly.pdbx_seq_one_letter_code
_entity_poly.pdbx_strand_id
1 'polypeptide(L)'
;VPDVTAGRSILERRKSDDQRVDSLRRLRSDTQGGLFFSMYVEGSGTEHKVLQLFNPYCDEVSLEEYELYITSNGGDIQTMQLAGSLGGGGLFIICGMDFYGQCNLQDSFISHNGDDAYALVWNGEVVDVIGVLGERENWAVAGEDAATKDHTLVRKSEVLAGNVDWAASAGTTEDNSEWIVQPKDTLDSLECHTATHACDTSVGCPEAPPPPYSPPPMPSPPKSPPIPLYPPGPPGYIADVQLNSSDMWEAGALLADAVGTYYVMTIQLSCDAAINETLPMVNRQLIITGDEVEAGQYRIDAQGSSGVLAVSPGGNVTVVNVAIVNGLAQQGAAVWLDGDAHLTLQSCTLANHSVQQQGTIYAEAGAAVIRILDTLLRNNSAGDSGSAIYATLGGETRLELSGSRVENCTGSAVTVSRCGSVVLSECDVRDVVSTSNGAVVGWSSCESNGSLTVASSYFGQNQAHGYGGAVNLFSFANGTVDIAGSAFVGNVVTGTALSTSSCQDGDAKGDGSGAALGCSGGTFLRLLVTASLMANNSAQGDCGNGGAVQVGTW
;
A
#
# COMPACT_ATOMS: atom_id res chain seq x y z
N VAL A 1 62.82 -7.88 -20.61
CA VAL A 1 61.50 -8.24 -21.15
C VAL A 1 60.85 -9.15 -20.12
N PRO A 2 59.83 -8.71 -19.37
CA PRO A 2 59.18 -9.57 -18.40
C PRO A 2 58.28 -10.60 -19.11
N ASP A 3 58.14 -11.72 -18.41
CA ASP A 3 57.73 -13.05 -18.84
C ASP A 3 56.25 -13.12 -19.27
N VAL A 4 56.02 -13.54 -20.53
CA VAL A 4 54.70 -13.67 -21.18
C VAL A 4 54.00 -14.99 -20.80
N THR A 5 54.64 -15.84 -20.00
CA THR A 5 54.17 -17.21 -19.75
C THR A 5 53.04 -17.29 -18.70
N ALA A 6 52.95 -16.33 -17.77
CA ALA A 6 51.91 -16.32 -16.73
C ALA A 6 50.50 -15.94 -17.26
N GLY A 7 50.41 -15.20 -18.37
CA GLY A 7 49.13 -14.80 -18.97
C GLY A 7 48.42 -15.92 -19.73
N ARG A 8 49.17 -16.90 -20.27
CA ARG A 8 48.59 -18.02 -21.02
C ARG A 8 47.93 -19.06 -20.11
N SER A 9 48.47 -19.31 -18.90
CA SER A 9 47.88 -20.31 -17.99
C SER A 9 46.57 -19.86 -17.35
N ILE A 10 46.31 -18.55 -17.26
CA ILE A 10 45.04 -18.01 -16.73
C ILE A 10 43.96 -18.07 -17.81
N LEU A 11 44.29 -17.79 -19.07
CA LEU A 11 43.35 -17.90 -20.19
C LEU A 11 42.95 -19.35 -20.49
N GLU A 12 43.88 -20.30 -20.38
CA GLU A 12 43.58 -21.72 -20.59
C GLU A 12 42.75 -22.33 -19.46
N ARG A 13 42.94 -21.88 -18.20
CA ARG A 13 42.06 -22.26 -17.08
C ARG A 13 40.64 -21.70 -17.23
N ARG A 14 40.49 -20.43 -17.65
CA ARG A 14 39.16 -19.85 -17.93
C ARG A 14 38.44 -20.61 -19.05
N LYS A 15 39.14 -20.98 -20.12
CA LYS A 15 38.56 -21.80 -21.20
C LYS A 15 38.16 -23.20 -20.74
N SER A 16 38.91 -23.83 -19.82
CA SER A 16 38.53 -25.13 -19.27
C SER A 16 37.34 -25.04 -18.31
N ASP A 17 37.23 -23.96 -17.54
CA ASP A 17 36.10 -23.70 -16.65
C ASP A 17 34.83 -23.40 -17.45
N ASP A 18 34.92 -22.57 -18.50
CA ASP A 18 33.80 -22.30 -19.42
C ASP A 18 33.31 -23.57 -20.13
N GLN A 19 34.22 -24.44 -20.58
CA GLN A 19 33.83 -25.73 -21.19
C GLN A 19 33.24 -26.71 -20.17
N ARG A 20 33.65 -26.64 -18.90
CA ARG A 20 33.12 -27.48 -17.82
C ARG A 20 31.72 -27.00 -17.39
N VAL A 21 31.50 -25.69 -17.38
CA VAL A 21 30.18 -25.07 -17.18
C VAL A 21 29.24 -25.40 -18.34
N ASP A 22 29.69 -25.32 -19.61
CA ASP A 22 28.88 -25.71 -20.77
C ASP A 22 28.59 -27.23 -20.84
N SER A 23 29.51 -28.06 -20.35
CA SER A 23 29.28 -29.51 -20.25
C SER A 23 28.29 -29.86 -19.12
N LEU A 24 28.33 -29.13 -17.99
CA LEU A 24 27.33 -29.23 -16.92
C LEU A 24 25.95 -28.70 -17.36
N ARG A 25 25.90 -27.67 -18.21
CA ARG A 25 24.67 -27.15 -18.83
C ARG A 25 24.02 -28.16 -19.78
N ARG A 26 24.81 -28.88 -20.58
CA ARG A 26 24.28 -29.93 -21.48
C ARG A 26 23.88 -31.20 -20.72
N LEU A 27 24.53 -31.53 -19.61
CA LEU A 27 24.15 -32.66 -18.75
C LEU A 27 22.87 -32.41 -17.94
N ARG A 28 22.44 -31.15 -17.76
CA ARG A 28 21.17 -30.78 -17.09
C ARG A 28 20.00 -30.56 -18.04
N SER A 29 20.25 -30.61 -19.36
CA SER A 29 19.25 -30.38 -20.41
C SER A 29 18.39 -31.62 -20.73
N ASP A 30 18.65 -32.77 -20.11
CA ASP A 30 18.01 -34.06 -20.45
C ASP A 30 17.03 -34.59 -19.38
N THR A 31 16.72 -33.82 -18.34
CA THR A 31 15.63 -34.13 -17.40
C THR A 31 14.59 -33.03 -17.46
N GLN A 32 13.61 -33.20 -18.33
CA GLN A 32 12.50 -32.28 -18.54
C GLN A 32 11.51 -32.38 -17.37
N GLY A 33 11.84 -31.77 -16.24
CA GLY A 33 10.93 -31.53 -15.14
C GLY A 33 11.64 -30.89 -13.95
N GLY A 34 11.17 -29.73 -13.54
CA GLY A 34 11.88 -28.86 -12.60
C GLY A 34 11.21 -27.51 -12.48
N LEU A 35 9.87 -27.53 -12.42
CA LEU A 35 9.14 -26.41 -11.82
C LEU A 35 9.66 -26.20 -10.39
N PHE A 36 9.54 -24.98 -9.89
CA PHE A 36 9.90 -24.66 -8.52
C PHE A 36 8.97 -23.61 -7.92
N PHE A 37 8.94 -23.52 -6.60
CA PHE A 37 8.20 -22.50 -5.87
C PHE A 37 8.86 -21.15 -6.08
N SER A 38 8.16 -20.23 -6.75
CA SER A 38 8.58 -18.85 -6.92
C SER A 38 7.99 -17.93 -5.85
N MET A 39 6.92 -18.34 -5.17
CA MET A 39 6.31 -17.59 -4.07
C MET A 39 5.60 -18.49 -3.06
N TYR A 40 5.66 -18.09 -1.79
CA TYR A 40 4.89 -18.63 -0.68
C TYR A 40 4.30 -17.46 0.12
N VAL A 41 3.00 -17.49 0.38
CA VAL A 41 2.31 -16.43 1.15
C VAL A 41 1.49 -17.10 2.23
N GLU A 42 1.76 -16.80 3.51
CA GLU A 42 0.91 -17.21 4.62
C GLU A 42 -0.13 -16.12 4.95
N GLY A 43 0.35 -14.88 5.13
CA GLY A 43 -0.47 -13.67 5.28
C GLY A 43 -1.41 -13.66 6.51
N SER A 44 -2.38 -12.73 6.54
CA SER A 44 -3.27 -12.54 7.69
C SER A 44 -4.43 -13.51 7.68
N GLY A 45 -4.46 -14.41 8.67
CA GLY A 45 -5.62 -15.28 8.90
C GLY A 45 -5.73 -16.35 7.81
N THR A 46 -6.94 -16.60 7.31
CA THR A 46 -7.16 -17.60 6.26
C THR A 46 -7.13 -17.03 4.84
N GLU A 47 -7.16 -15.71 4.70
CA GLU A 47 -7.50 -15.02 3.44
C GLU A 47 -6.32 -14.88 2.46
N HIS A 48 -5.07 -15.18 2.85
CA HIS A 48 -3.88 -14.89 2.02
C HIS A 48 -2.94 -16.07 1.78
N LYS A 49 -3.44 -17.31 1.89
CA LYS A 49 -2.61 -18.50 1.72
C LYS A 49 -2.42 -18.84 0.24
N VAL A 50 -1.19 -18.72 -0.26
CA VAL A 50 -0.88 -18.88 -1.70
C VAL A 50 0.46 -19.58 -1.92
N LEU A 51 0.52 -20.44 -2.93
CA LEU A 51 1.75 -20.95 -3.53
C LEU A 51 1.80 -20.56 -5.01
N GLN A 52 2.96 -20.13 -5.48
CA GLN A 52 3.22 -19.87 -6.90
C GLN A 52 4.33 -20.79 -7.41
N LEU A 53 4.06 -21.51 -8.50
CA LEU A 53 5.03 -22.30 -9.23
C LEU A 53 5.53 -21.52 -10.44
N PHE A 54 6.80 -21.69 -10.80
CA PHE A 54 7.38 -21.12 -12.02
C PHE A 54 7.99 -22.20 -12.91
N ASN A 55 7.79 -22.05 -14.22
CA ASN A 55 8.45 -22.86 -15.24
C ASN A 55 9.69 -22.15 -15.78
N PRO A 56 10.92 -22.54 -15.40
CA PRO A 56 12.13 -21.92 -15.95
C PRO A 56 12.42 -22.32 -17.40
N TYR A 57 11.74 -23.30 -17.96
CA TYR A 57 12.06 -23.79 -19.31
C TYR A 57 11.41 -22.94 -20.39
N CYS A 58 11.89 -23.08 -21.64
CA CYS A 58 11.27 -22.45 -22.82
C CYS A 58 10.01 -23.21 -23.26
N ASP A 59 9.96 -24.49 -22.91
CA ASP A 59 8.96 -25.41 -23.39
C ASP A 59 7.84 -25.55 -22.36
N GLU A 60 6.64 -25.84 -22.87
CA GLU A 60 5.51 -26.22 -22.05
C GLU A 60 5.80 -27.52 -21.31
N VAL A 61 5.42 -27.58 -20.02
CA VAL A 61 5.46 -28.80 -19.21
C VAL A 61 4.04 -29.24 -18.85
N SER A 62 3.84 -30.55 -18.73
CA SER A 62 2.58 -31.09 -18.22
C SER A 62 2.56 -31.04 -16.70
N LEU A 63 1.51 -30.46 -16.12
CA LEU A 63 1.29 -30.47 -14.67
C LEU A 63 0.74 -31.81 -14.18
N GLU A 64 0.25 -32.68 -15.07
CA GLU A 64 -0.21 -34.04 -14.72
C GLU A 64 0.93 -34.93 -14.20
N GLU A 65 2.18 -34.54 -14.45
CA GLU A 65 3.37 -35.23 -13.92
C GLU A 65 3.78 -34.73 -12.54
N TYR A 66 3.09 -33.70 -12.01
CA TYR A 66 3.42 -33.05 -10.75
C TYR A 66 2.37 -33.29 -9.66
N GLU A 67 2.87 -33.52 -8.46
CA GLU A 67 2.08 -33.59 -7.24
C GLU A 67 2.60 -32.53 -6.24
N LEU A 68 1.68 -31.96 -5.48
CA LEU A 68 2.02 -31.12 -4.32
C LEU A 68 1.85 -31.94 -3.05
N TYR A 69 2.91 -32.05 -2.28
CA TYR A 69 2.89 -32.70 -0.96
C TYR A 69 2.85 -31.63 0.12
N ILE A 70 2.08 -31.90 1.18
CA ILE A 70 2.04 -31.08 2.39
C ILE A 70 2.13 -31.97 3.63
N THR A 71 2.85 -31.53 4.65
CA THR A 71 2.72 -32.08 6.01
C THR A 71 2.23 -30.99 6.92
N SER A 72 0.95 -31.07 7.30
CA SER A 72 0.37 -30.08 8.19
C SER A 72 0.78 -30.33 9.63
N ASN A 73 1.36 -29.32 10.30
CA ASN A 73 1.72 -29.34 11.71
C ASN A 73 2.62 -30.56 12.07
N GLY A 74 3.53 -30.95 11.17
CA GLY A 74 4.41 -32.12 11.32
C GLY A 74 3.71 -33.48 11.20
N GLY A 75 2.50 -33.52 10.63
CA GLY A 75 1.74 -34.75 10.40
C GLY A 75 2.22 -35.59 9.21
N ASP A 76 1.40 -36.58 8.83
CA ASP A 76 1.64 -37.42 7.65
C ASP A 76 1.56 -36.62 6.35
N ILE A 77 2.26 -37.09 5.32
CA ILE A 77 2.21 -36.50 3.97
C ILE A 77 0.80 -36.64 3.39
N GLN A 78 0.24 -35.51 2.98
CA GLN A 78 -0.95 -35.43 2.15
C GLN A 78 -0.54 -35.00 0.74
N THR A 79 -1.29 -35.45 -0.27
CA THR A 79 -0.92 -35.29 -1.68
C THR A 79 -2.06 -34.68 -2.49
N MET A 80 -1.73 -33.73 -3.37
CA MET A 80 -2.62 -33.17 -4.39
C MET A 80 -2.01 -33.38 -5.76
N GLN A 81 -2.74 -34.03 -6.65
CA GLN A 81 -2.36 -34.14 -8.06
C GLN A 81 -2.63 -32.81 -8.77
N LEU A 82 -1.63 -32.28 -9.47
CA LEU A 82 -1.82 -31.12 -10.36
C LEU A 82 -2.28 -31.59 -11.74
N ALA A 83 -2.87 -30.68 -12.50
CA ALA A 83 -3.40 -30.98 -13.83
C ALA A 83 -3.30 -29.75 -14.75
N GLY A 84 -3.30 -30.01 -16.06
CA GLY A 84 -3.15 -28.99 -17.09
C GLY A 84 -1.72 -28.91 -17.64
N SER A 85 -1.42 -27.82 -18.32
CA SER A 85 -0.10 -27.55 -18.88
C SER A 85 0.37 -26.15 -18.49
N LEU A 86 1.68 -25.99 -18.37
CA LEU A 86 2.30 -24.73 -18.02
C LEU A 86 3.35 -24.37 -19.07
N GLY A 87 3.08 -23.34 -19.87
CA GLY A 87 4.00 -22.83 -20.88
C GLY A 87 5.36 -22.44 -20.29
N GLY A 88 6.38 -22.38 -21.14
CA GLY A 88 7.71 -21.92 -20.73
C GLY A 88 7.70 -20.49 -20.18
N GLY A 89 8.42 -20.24 -19.09
CA GLY A 89 8.36 -18.99 -18.32
C GLY A 89 7.03 -18.78 -17.57
N GLY A 90 6.07 -19.70 -17.67
CA GLY A 90 4.75 -19.56 -17.09
C GLY A 90 4.73 -19.64 -15.57
N LEU A 91 3.66 -19.09 -14.99
CA LEU A 91 3.34 -19.19 -13.57
C LEU A 91 2.08 -20.03 -13.35
N PHE A 92 2.06 -20.80 -12.27
CA PHE A 92 0.87 -21.53 -11.83
C PHE A 92 0.59 -21.24 -10.36
N ILE A 93 -0.52 -20.57 -10.09
CA ILE A 93 -0.91 -20.05 -8.78
C ILE A 93 -1.95 -20.97 -8.15
N ILE A 94 -1.66 -21.44 -6.93
CA ILE A 94 -2.54 -22.30 -6.12
C ILE A 94 -2.89 -21.55 -4.83
N CYS A 95 -4.18 -21.35 -4.57
CA CYS A 95 -4.66 -20.53 -3.46
C CYS A 95 -5.59 -21.28 -2.51
N GLY A 96 -5.63 -20.82 -1.26
CA GLY A 96 -6.61 -21.24 -0.27
C GLY A 96 -8.04 -20.79 -0.62
N MET A 97 -9.03 -21.45 -0.01
CA MET A 97 -10.46 -21.20 -0.27
C MET A 97 -10.93 -19.77 0.04
N ASP A 98 -10.24 -19.08 0.95
CA ASP A 98 -10.61 -17.73 1.39
C ASP A 98 -9.79 -16.63 0.67
N PHE A 99 -9.00 -16.99 -0.35
CA PHE A 99 -8.25 -16.02 -1.14
C PHE A 99 -9.14 -15.35 -2.20
N TYR A 100 -9.11 -14.00 -2.26
CA TYR A 100 -9.96 -13.19 -3.14
C TYR A 100 -9.30 -12.72 -4.44
N GLY A 101 -8.04 -13.09 -4.69
CA GLY A 101 -7.31 -12.77 -5.93
C GLY A 101 -7.48 -13.81 -7.06
N GLN A 102 -6.76 -13.62 -8.17
CA GLN A 102 -6.74 -14.56 -9.29
C GLN A 102 -5.81 -15.75 -9.00
N CYS A 103 -6.27 -16.97 -9.31
CA CYS A 103 -5.52 -18.20 -9.13
C CYS A 103 -5.82 -19.17 -10.27
N ASN A 104 -4.85 -20.02 -10.62
CA ASN A 104 -5.10 -21.11 -11.56
C ASN A 104 -5.86 -22.26 -10.89
N LEU A 105 -5.62 -22.48 -9.60
CA LEU A 105 -6.30 -23.47 -8.79
C LEU A 105 -6.62 -22.89 -7.41
N GLN A 106 -7.86 -23.05 -6.94
CA GLN A 106 -8.28 -22.68 -5.60
C GLN A 106 -8.75 -23.94 -4.88
N ASP A 107 -8.13 -24.26 -3.74
CA ASP A 107 -8.40 -25.50 -3.00
C ASP A 107 -8.06 -25.36 -1.51
N SER A 108 -8.84 -26.03 -0.66
CA SER A 108 -8.62 -26.17 0.79
C SER A 108 -7.29 -26.82 1.18
N PHE A 109 -6.62 -27.50 0.25
CA PHE A 109 -5.29 -28.07 0.43
C PHE A 109 -4.24 -27.00 0.77
N ILE A 110 -4.44 -25.77 0.31
CA ILE A 110 -3.63 -24.61 0.69
C ILE A 110 -4.20 -24.02 1.98
N SER A 111 -3.67 -24.48 3.11
CA SER A 111 -4.17 -24.12 4.45
C SER A 111 -3.06 -23.87 5.48
N HIS A 112 -1.81 -23.73 5.03
CA HIS A 112 -0.64 -23.55 5.90
C HIS A 112 -0.73 -22.35 6.84
N ASN A 113 -0.05 -22.38 7.99
CA ASN A 113 -0.06 -21.31 9.00
C ASN A 113 1.36 -20.97 9.52
N GLY A 114 2.35 -21.23 8.67
CA GLY A 114 3.77 -21.00 8.93
C GLY A 114 4.52 -22.19 9.51
N ASP A 115 3.83 -23.17 10.12
CA ASP A 115 4.44 -24.38 10.69
C ASP A 115 4.26 -25.67 9.88
N ASP A 116 3.81 -25.53 8.62
CA ASP A 116 3.56 -26.61 7.68
C ASP A 116 4.58 -26.60 6.53
N ALA A 117 5.00 -27.78 6.09
CA ALA A 117 5.95 -27.94 4.99
C ALA A 117 5.29 -28.36 3.68
N TYR A 118 5.87 -27.94 2.56
CA TYR A 118 5.49 -28.30 1.21
C TYR A 118 6.63 -28.94 0.44
N ALA A 119 6.30 -29.86 -0.48
CA ALA A 119 7.22 -30.34 -1.50
C ALA A 119 6.52 -30.42 -2.86
N LEU A 120 7.21 -29.98 -3.90
CA LEU A 120 6.81 -30.22 -5.27
C LEU A 120 7.46 -31.51 -5.75
N VAL A 121 6.66 -32.42 -6.28
CA VAL A 121 7.08 -33.76 -6.68
C VAL A 121 6.81 -33.93 -8.16
N TRP A 122 7.80 -34.38 -8.92
CA TRP A 122 7.69 -34.65 -10.34
C TRP A 122 8.02 -36.12 -10.61
N ASN A 123 7.10 -36.86 -11.21
CA ASN A 123 7.26 -38.30 -11.48
C ASN A 123 7.73 -39.13 -10.26
N GLY A 124 7.28 -38.76 -9.07
CA GLY A 124 7.62 -39.42 -7.80
C GLY A 124 8.93 -38.97 -7.15
N GLU A 125 9.65 -38.01 -7.72
CA GLU A 125 10.86 -37.41 -7.13
C GLU A 125 10.59 -35.98 -6.65
N VAL A 126 11.02 -35.64 -5.43
CA VAL A 126 10.92 -34.27 -4.91
C VAL A 126 11.88 -33.37 -5.70
N VAL A 127 11.38 -32.23 -6.19
CA VAL A 127 12.15 -31.27 -7.00
C VAL A 127 12.31 -29.90 -6.33
N ASP A 128 11.44 -29.54 -5.38
CA ASP A 128 11.57 -28.32 -4.58
C ASP A 128 10.84 -28.45 -3.25
N VAL A 129 11.28 -27.74 -2.21
CA VAL A 129 10.67 -27.77 -0.88
C VAL A 129 10.56 -26.39 -0.22
N ILE A 130 9.54 -26.24 0.63
CA ILE A 130 9.41 -25.16 1.62
C ILE A 130 9.22 -25.84 2.99
N GLY A 131 10.11 -25.58 3.92
CA GLY A 131 10.17 -26.30 5.19
C GLY A 131 10.69 -27.74 5.06
N VAL A 132 10.60 -28.50 6.15
CA VAL A 132 11.01 -29.91 6.20
C VAL A 132 9.79 -30.79 6.42
N LEU A 133 9.51 -31.70 5.47
CA LEU A 133 8.35 -32.60 5.55
C LEU A 133 8.39 -33.43 6.84
N GLY A 134 7.27 -33.45 7.56
CA GLY A 134 7.10 -34.18 8.83
C GLY A 134 7.61 -33.44 10.06
N GLU A 135 8.14 -32.23 9.89
CA GLU A 135 8.51 -31.34 10.99
C GLU A 135 7.47 -30.23 11.17
N ARG A 136 7.45 -29.64 12.36
CA ARG A 136 6.56 -28.54 12.73
C ARG A 136 7.38 -27.41 13.31
N GLU A 137 7.68 -26.43 12.49
CA GLU A 137 8.52 -25.29 12.86
C GLU A 137 8.13 -24.07 12.04
N ASN A 138 8.18 -22.88 12.64
CA ASN A 138 8.19 -21.65 11.86
C ASN A 138 9.65 -21.41 11.47
N TRP A 139 10.01 -21.77 10.23
CA TRP A 139 11.40 -21.76 9.79
C TRP A 139 11.94 -20.34 9.64
N ALA A 140 13.16 -20.13 10.10
CA ALA A 140 13.92 -18.94 9.78
C ALA A 140 14.36 -18.95 8.30
N VAL A 141 14.34 -17.79 7.65
CA VAL A 141 14.72 -17.64 6.23
C VAL A 141 15.49 -16.33 6.09
N ALA A 142 16.59 -16.35 5.34
CA ALA A 142 17.41 -15.15 5.09
C ALA A 142 17.92 -14.42 6.35
N GLY A 143 17.93 -15.09 7.50
CA GLY A 143 18.34 -14.50 8.79
C GLY A 143 17.19 -13.86 9.57
N GLU A 144 15.97 -13.93 9.07
CA GLU A 144 14.76 -13.53 9.77
C GLU A 144 14.13 -14.75 10.47
N ASP A 145 13.92 -14.63 11.78
CA ASP A 145 13.37 -15.69 12.62
C ASP A 145 11.90 -15.94 12.28
N ALA A 146 11.50 -17.21 12.19
CA ALA A 146 10.11 -17.61 11.94
C ALA A 146 9.49 -17.02 10.65
N ALA A 147 10.30 -16.74 9.63
CA ALA A 147 9.93 -16.11 8.37
C ALA A 147 8.95 -16.92 7.48
N THR A 148 8.64 -18.18 7.78
CA THR A 148 7.50 -18.86 7.13
C THR A 148 6.14 -18.47 7.72
N LYS A 149 6.12 -17.81 8.88
CA LYS A 149 4.91 -17.32 9.53
C LYS A 149 4.80 -15.81 9.36
N ASP A 150 3.59 -15.30 9.09
CA ASP A 150 3.29 -13.87 9.00
C ASP A 150 4.14 -13.12 7.96
N HIS A 151 4.58 -13.80 6.90
CA HIS A 151 5.45 -13.24 5.86
C HIS A 151 5.09 -13.79 4.47
N THR A 152 5.67 -13.14 3.48
CA THR A 152 5.71 -13.63 2.09
C THR A 152 7.15 -13.96 1.73
N LEU A 153 7.37 -15.13 1.13
CA LEU A 153 8.67 -15.52 0.60
C LEU A 153 8.63 -15.46 -0.93
N VAL A 154 9.52 -14.68 -1.52
CA VAL A 154 9.68 -14.57 -2.98
C VAL A 154 11.02 -15.18 -3.38
N ARG A 155 11.01 -16.08 -4.36
CA ARG A 155 12.24 -16.69 -4.86
C ARG A 155 13.06 -15.67 -5.65
N LYS A 156 14.37 -15.63 -5.41
CA LYS A 156 15.30 -14.74 -6.12
C LYS A 156 15.43 -15.07 -7.59
N SER A 157 15.71 -14.05 -8.40
CA SER A 157 15.79 -14.16 -9.86
C SER A 157 16.98 -14.95 -10.40
N GLU A 158 17.97 -15.17 -9.55
CA GLU A 158 19.18 -15.93 -9.80
C GLU A 158 18.96 -17.43 -9.60
N VAL A 159 17.84 -17.82 -9.00
CA VAL A 159 17.45 -19.22 -8.79
C VAL A 159 16.81 -19.74 -10.07
N LEU A 160 17.43 -20.75 -10.66
CA LEU A 160 17.02 -21.29 -11.98
C LEU A 160 16.45 -22.71 -11.90
N ALA A 161 16.40 -23.29 -10.70
CA ALA A 161 15.88 -24.63 -10.45
C ALA A 161 15.47 -24.75 -8.98
N GLY A 162 14.54 -25.65 -8.69
CA GLY A 162 14.14 -25.99 -7.33
C GLY A 162 15.28 -26.57 -6.50
N ASN A 163 15.10 -26.54 -5.18
CA ASN A 163 16.08 -27.00 -4.22
C ASN A 163 15.41 -27.93 -3.19
N VAL A 164 15.89 -29.17 -3.12
CA VAL A 164 15.35 -30.20 -2.23
C VAL A 164 15.91 -30.13 -0.80
N ASP A 165 16.93 -29.30 -0.58
CA ASP A 165 17.52 -29.03 0.73
C ASP A 165 16.99 -27.68 1.24
N TRP A 166 15.97 -27.73 2.09
CA TRP A 166 15.36 -26.53 2.66
C TRP A 166 16.37 -25.66 3.43
N ALA A 167 17.31 -26.25 4.17
CA ALA A 167 18.27 -25.47 4.93
C ALA A 167 19.23 -24.69 4.01
N ALA A 168 19.62 -25.29 2.89
CA ALA A 168 20.41 -24.61 1.86
C ALA A 168 19.61 -23.51 1.15
N SER A 169 18.34 -23.79 0.85
CA SER A 169 17.39 -22.87 0.20
C SER A 169 17.04 -21.66 1.07
N ALA A 170 16.65 -21.90 2.32
CA ALA A 170 16.28 -20.87 3.30
C ALA A 170 17.45 -19.95 3.64
N GLY A 171 18.67 -20.51 3.72
CA GLY A 171 19.87 -19.78 4.10
C GLY A 171 19.80 -19.23 5.54
N THR A 172 20.82 -18.48 5.92
CA THR A 172 20.95 -17.89 7.27
C THR A 172 21.12 -16.36 7.23
N THR A 173 21.25 -15.80 6.03
CA THR A 173 21.46 -14.38 5.75
C THR A 173 20.81 -14.05 4.42
N GLU A 174 20.50 -12.77 4.19
CA GLU A 174 20.00 -12.32 2.90
C GLU A 174 20.92 -12.74 1.74
N ASP A 175 22.25 -12.70 1.89
CA ASP A 175 23.17 -13.02 0.79
C ASP A 175 23.17 -14.51 0.38
N ASN A 176 23.05 -15.42 1.35
CA ASN A 176 23.13 -16.87 1.09
C ASN A 176 21.78 -17.57 0.96
N SER A 177 20.67 -16.86 1.15
CA SER A 177 19.32 -17.36 0.93
C SER A 177 18.93 -17.32 -0.55
N GLU A 178 18.13 -18.30 -0.97
CA GLU A 178 17.44 -18.30 -2.28
C GLU A 178 16.16 -17.45 -2.26
N TRP A 179 15.76 -16.95 -1.08
CA TRP A 179 14.51 -16.23 -0.87
C TRP A 179 14.74 -14.78 -0.48
N ILE A 180 13.75 -13.95 -0.81
CA ILE A 180 13.56 -12.60 -0.30
C ILE A 180 12.38 -12.70 0.66
N VAL A 181 12.60 -12.36 1.93
CA VAL A 181 11.55 -12.29 2.94
C VAL A 181 10.88 -10.92 2.80
N GLN A 182 9.58 -10.93 2.55
CA GLN A 182 8.74 -9.76 2.42
C GLN A 182 7.75 -9.69 3.59
N PRO A 183 7.31 -8.48 3.97
CA PRO A 183 6.31 -8.33 5.02
C PRO A 183 5.04 -9.15 4.77
N LYS A 184 4.32 -9.42 5.85
CA LYS A 184 2.97 -9.99 5.82
C LYS A 184 2.10 -9.34 4.74
N ASP A 185 1.27 -10.15 4.07
CA ASP A 185 0.29 -9.72 3.07
C ASP A 185 0.87 -9.04 1.81
N THR A 186 2.17 -9.20 1.56
CA THR A 186 2.79 -8.67 0.33
C THR A 186 2.46 -9.57 -0.87
N LEU A 187 1.69 -9.07 -1.84
CA LEU A 187 1.32 -9.81 -3.05
C LEU A 187 1.95 -9.24 -4.33
N ASP A 188 2.86 -8.27 -4.23
CA ASP A 188 3.45 -7.53 -5.37
C ASP A 188 4.17 -8.41 -6.41
N SER A 189 4.62 -9.61 -6.00
CA SER A 189 5.26 -10.60 -6.89
C SER A 189 4.33 -11.77 -7.26
N LEU A 190 3.06 -11.71 -6.85
CA LEU A 190 2.06 -12.61 -7.36
C LEU A 190 1.83 -12.30 -8.84
N GLU A 191 1.74 -13.33 -9.67
CA GLU A 191 1.70 -13.21 -11.15
C GLU A 191 2.97 -12.67 -11.81
N CYS A 192 4.08 -12.55 -11.09
CA CYS A 192 5.37 -12.15 -11.66
C CYS A 192 6.54 -12.97 -11.07
N HIS A 193 7.43 -13.43 -11.94
CA HIS A 193 8.74 -13.94 -11.55
C HIS A 193 9.76 -13.60 -12.64
N THR A 194 10.90 -13.04 -12.23
CA THR A 194 12.01 -12.77 -13.16
C THR A 194 13.05 -13.86 -12.98
N ALA A 195 13.45 -14.54 -14.05
CA ALA A 195 14.54 -15.52 -14.02
C ALA A 195 15.64 -15.06 -14.98
N THR A 196 16.85 -14.87 -14.47
CA THR A 196 17.93 -14.19 -15.21
C THR A 196 18.45 -14.96 -16.43
N HIS A 197 18.21 -16.27 -16.55
CA HIS A 197 18.85 -17.08 -17.61
C HIS A 197 18.07 -18.29 -18.11
N ALA A 198 16.77 -18.32 -17.92
CA ALA A 198 15.94 -19.43 -18.36
C ALA A 198 14.91 -18.86 -19.34
N CYS A 199 15.31 -18.82 -20.62
CA CYS A 199 14.47 -18.46 -21.76
C CYS A 199 13.99 -17.02 -21.91
N ASP A 200 14.77 -16.00 -21.52
CA ASP A 200 14.56 -14.57 -21.85
C ASP A 200 13.08 -14.13 -21.95
N THR A 201 12.29 -14.56 -20.97
CA THR A 201 10.89 -14.19 -20.81
C THR A 201 10.72 -13.65 -19.40
N SER A 202 10.78 -12.33 -19.27
CA SER A 202 10.06 -11.66 -18.18
C SER A 202 8.57 -11.90 -18.42
N VAL A 203 7.99 -12.91 -17.78
CA VAL A 203 6.55 -13.13 -17.88
C VAL A 203 5.85 -12.18 -16.93
N GLY A 204 5.02 -11.29 -17.49
CA GLY A 204 4.03 -10.50 -16.77
C GLY A 204 4.54 -9.43 -15.81
N CYS A 205 5.83 -9.36 -15.52
CA CYS A 205 6.34 -8.36 -14.59
C CYS A 205 6.16 -6.94 -15.15
N PRO A 206 5.47 -6.01 -14.44
CA PRO A 206 5.70 -4.60 -14.71
C PRO A 206 7.21 -4.37 -14.59
N GLU A 207 7.80 -3.71 -15.58
CA GLU A 207 9.25 -3.47 -15.65
C GLU A 207 9.74 -3.00 -14.27
N ALA A 208 10.61 -3.80 -13.63
CA ALA A 208 11.16 -3.42 -12.34
C ALA A 208 11.81 -2.03 -12.52
N PRO A 209 11.44 -1.01 -11.73
CA PRO A 209 12.15 0.26 -11.79
C PRO A 209 13.65 -0.03 -11.60
N PRO A 210 14.55 0.66 -12.32
CA PRO A 210 15.98 0.44 -12.17
C PRO A 210 16.33 0.48 -10.68
N PRO A 211 17.28 -0.37 -10.20
CA PRO A 211 17.54 -0.52 -8.77
C PRO A 211 17.69 0.87 -8.17
N PRO A 212 16.92 1.20 -7.11
CA PRO A 212 16.98 2.52 -6.53
C PRO A 212 18.45 2.79 -6.19
N TYR A 213 18.96 3.95 -6.63
CA TYR A 213 20.14 4.53 -6.02
C TYR A 213 19.93 4.41 -4.52
N SER A 214 20.72 3.59 -3.83
CA SER A 214 20.65 3.47 -2.38
C SER A 214 21.05 4.83 -1.84
N PRO A 215 20.11 5.66 -1.34
CA PRO A 215 20.55 6.75 -0.49
C PRO A 215 21.17 6.10 0.75
N PRO A 216 22.15 6.75 1.42
CA PRO A 216 22.65 6.23 2.68
C PRO A 216 21.48 5.90 3.61
N PRO A 217 21.59 4.85 4.46
CA PRO A 217 20.52 4.47 5.36
C PRO A 217 20.06 5.72 6.10
N MET A 218 18.78 6.07 5.93
CA MET A 218 18.19 7.14 6.74
C MET A 218 18.35 6.71 8.19
N PRO A 219 18.91 7.57 9.05
CA PRO A 219 18.98 7.26 10.47
C PRO A 219 17.57 6.94 10.94
N SER A 220 17.45 5.89 11.77
CA SER A 220 16.20 5.59 12.48
C SER A 220 15.64 6.91 13.01
N PRO A 221 14.33 7.18 12.85
CA PRO A 221 13.76 8.44 13.28
C PRO A 221 14.18 8.67 14.73
N PRO A 222 14.69 9.88 15.08
CA PRO A 222 14.73 10.21 16.48
C PRO A 222 13.29 10.02 16.99
N LYS A 223 13.12 9.18 18.01
CA LYS A 223 11.84 9.10 18.74
C LYS A 223 11.34 10.52 18.89
N SER A 224 10.20 10.83 18.26
CA SER A 224 9.52 12.10 18.48
C SER A 224 9.49 12.30 19.99
N PRO A 225 10.09 13.37 20.54
CA PRO A 225 9.94 13.62 21.97
C PRO A 225 8.44 13.65 22.25
N PRO A 226 7.96 12.99 23.32
CA PRO A 226 6.55 13.03 23.67
C PRO A 226 6.12 14.49 23.65
N ILE A 227 5.12 14.81 22.82
CA ILE A 227 4.54 16.15 22.79
C ILE A 227 4.10 16.41 24.23
N PRO A 228 4.61 17.44 24.91
CA PRO A 228 4.18 17.73 26.27
C PRO A 228 2.68 17.96 26.22
N LEU A 229 1.93 17.07 26.88
CA LEU A 229 0.52 17.24 27.18
C LEU A 229 0.39 18.64 27.79
N TYR A 230 -0.23 19.55 27.05
CA TYR A 230 -0.51 20.89 27.56
C TYR A 230 -1.39 20.67 28.80
N PRO A 231 -0.97 21.09 30.02
CA PRO A 231 -1.82 20.92 31.17
C PRO A 231 -3.08 21.75 30.92
N PRO A 232 -4.29 21.15 30.90
CA PRO A 232 -5.50 21.94 30.83
C PRO A 232 -5.54 22.83 32.07
N GLY A 233 -5.71 24.14 31.85
CA GLY A 233 -6.11 25.06 32.91
C GLY A 233 -7.36 24.50 33.60
N PRO A 234 -7.54 24.73 34.91
CA PRO A 234 -8.24 23.81 35.80
C PRO A 234 -9.70 23.58 35.36
N PRO A 235 -10.05 22.37 34.87
CA PRO A 235 -11.43 22.02 34.57
C PRO A 235 -12.06 21.25 35.74
N GLY A 236 -13.38 21.37 35.88
CA GLY A 236 -14.18 20.35 36.55
C GLY A 236 -14.01 19.04 35.79
N TYR A 237 -13.23 18.13 36.39
CA TYR A 237 -12.87 16.81 35.88
C TYR A 237 -14.07 15.86 35.98
N ILE A 238 -14.41 15.16 34.89
CA ILE A 238 -15.12 13.88 34.99
C ILE A 238 -14.10 12.79 34.61
N ALA A 239 -14.12 11.71 35.39
CA ALA A 239 -13.10 10.67 35.46
C ALA A 239 -12.76 10.02 34.10
N ASP A 240 -11.53 9.51 34.00
CA ASP A 240 -11.10 8.60 32.94
C ASP A 240 -12.09 7.44 32.85
N VAL A 241 -12.75 7.30 31.71
CA VAL A 241 -13.68 6.20 31.48
C VAL A 241 -12.87 5.08 30.83
N GLN A 242 -12.42 4.12 31.65
CA GLN A 242 -11.92 2.84 31.15
C GLN A 242 -13.13 2.00 30.73
N LEU A 243 -13.33 1.88 29.42
CA LEU A 243 -14.40 1.05 28.88
C LEU A 243 -13.86 -0.37 28.70
N ASN A 244 -14.33 -1.27 29.57
CA ASN A 244 -14.24 -2.71 29.36
C ASN A 244 -15.53 -3.18 28.69
N SER A 245 -15.43 -4.21 27.85
CA SER A 245 -16.40 -4.67 26.84
C SER A 245 -17.88 -4.88 27.26
N SER A 246 -18.29 -4.61 28.51
CA SER A 246 -19.66 -4.81 29.01
C SER A 246 -20.48 -3.53 29.23
N ASP A 247 -19.90 -2.32 29.28
CA ASP A 247 -20.62 -1.10 29.72
C ASP A 247 -20.75 0.00 28.64
N MET A 248 -20.99 -0.41 27.39
CA MET A 248 -21.11 0.49 26.23
C MET A 248 -22.33 1.44 26.26
N TRP A 249 -23.36 1.12 27.07
CA TRP A 249 -24.57 1.94 27.21
C TRP A 249 -24.34 3.24 28.01
N GLU A 250 -23.30 3.31 28.87
CA GLU A 250 -23.01 4.51 29.66
C GLU A 250 -22.22 5.58 28.88
N ALA A 251 -21.42 5.18 27.88
CA ALA A 251 -20.63 6.10 27.06
C ALA A 251 -21.49 6.99 26.13
N GLY A 252 -22.54 6.41 25.52
CA GLY A 252 -23.49 7.16 24.69
C GLY A 252 -24.34 8.17 25.49
N ALA A 253 -24.61 7.88 26.76
CA ALA A 253 -25.39 8.74 27.65
C ALA A 253 -24.59 9.93 28.21
N LEU A 254 -23.27 9.81 28.32
CA LEU A 254 -22.38 10.87 28.84
C LEU A 254 -22.06 11.98 27.83
N LEU A 255 -22.19 11.70 26.54
CA LEU A 255 -21.88 12.66 25.47
C LEU A 255 -23.09 13.53 25.05
N ALA A 256 -24.29 13.19 25.49
CA ALA A 256 -25.54 13.86 25.11
C ALA A 256 -26.17 14.62 26.28
N ASP A 257 -25.44 15.56 26.90
CA ASP A 257 -26.08 16.58 27.75
C ASP A 257 -26.27 17.88 26.94
N ALA A 258 -27.51 18.37 26.93
CA ALA A 258 -27.94 19.54 26.20
C ALA A 258 -27.61 20.86 26.93
N VAL A 259 -26.65 20.85 27.88
CA VAL A 259 -26.52 21.93 28.86
C VAL A 259 -25.09 22.46 28.92
N GLY A 260 -24.52 22.87 27.79
CA GLY A 260 -23.43 23.86 27.73
C GLY A 260 -22.24 23.70 28.71
N THR A 261 -22.01 22.50 29.23
CA THR A 261 -21.06 22.23 30.32
C THR A 261 -19.80 21.60 29.72
N TYR A 262 -18.66 21.89 30.33
CA TYR A 262 -17.33 21.65 29.78
C TYR A 262 -16.86 20.24 30.10
N TYR A 263 -16.59 19.42 29.07
CA TYR A 263 -16.10 18.06 29.24
C TYR A 263 -14.88 17.80 28.35
N VAL A 264 -13.80 17.31 28.97
CA VAL A 264 -12.70 16.59 28.31
C VAL A 264 -13.00 15.12 28.54
N MET A 265 -13.16 14.33 27.49
CA MET A 265 -13.45 12.90 27.62
C MET A 265 -12.27 12.09 27.09
N THR A 266 -11.75 11.19 27.92
CA THR A 266 -10.76 10.19 27.53
C THR A 266 -11.44 8.84 27.50
N ILE A 267 -11.39 8.17 26.36
CA ILE A 267 -11.83 6.78 26.19
C ILE A 267 -10.57 5.94 26.00
N GLN A 268 -10.28 5.09 26.98
CA GLN A 268 -9.25 4.07 26.84
C GLN A 268 -9.91 2.74 26.53
N LEU A 269 -9.59 2.16 25.38
CA LEU A 269 -10.06 0.84 24.98
C LEU A 269 -9.07 -0.20 25.51
N SER A 270 -9.54 -1.09 26.39
CA SER A 270 -8.76 -2.23 26.88
C SER A 270 -9.54 -3.53 26.61
N CYS A 271 -8.84 -4.59 26.18
CA CYS A 271 -9.37 -5.93 25.88
C CYS A 271 -10.37 -6.01 24.69
N ASP A 272 -9.92 -6.46 23.50
CA ASP A 272 -10.73 -6.83 22.30
C ASP A 272 -12.03 -5.99 22.10
N ALA A 273 -11.93 -4.69 22.37
CA ALA A 273 -13.09 -3.83 22.54
C ALA A 273 -13.50 -3.26 21.20
N ALA A 274 -14.73 -3.58 20.78
CA ALA A 274 -15.36 -3.02 19.59
C ALA A 274 -16.47 -2.03 19.99
N ILE A 275 -16.35 -0.78 19.54
CA ILE A 275 -17.48 0.16 19.57
C ILE A 275 -18.29 -0.09 18.29
N ASN A 276 -19.44 -0.77 18.41
CA ASN A 276 -20.30 -1.15 17.28
C ASN A 276 -21.41 -0.11 16.99
N GLU A 277 -21.13 1.16 17.21
CA GLU A 277 -22.10 2.25 17.11
C GLU A 277 -21.43 3.55 16.65
N THR A 278 -22.21 4.48 16.11
CA THR A 278 -21.75 5.85 15.85
C THR A 278 -21.55 6.60 17.16
N LEU A 279 -20.42 7.30 17.32
CA LEU A 279 -20.21 8.12 18.50
C LEU A 279 -21.08 9.39 18.45
N PRO A 280 -21.62 9.83 19.59
CA PRO A 280 -22.31 11.12 19.71
C PRO A 280 -21.47 12.30 19.25
N MET A 281 -22.12 13.39 18.85
CA MET A 281 -21.47 14.59 18.35
C MET A 281 -20.51 15.22 19.38
N VAL A 282 -19.27 15.48 18.98
CA VAL A 282 -18.22 16.06 19.83
C VAL A 282 -18.12 17.56 19.62
N ASN A 283 -18.28 18.37 20.67
CA ASN A 283 -18.23 19.84 20.58
C ASN A 283 -17.09 20.50 21.39
N ARG A 284 -16.24 19.68 22.02
CA ARG A 284 -15.09 20.06 22.87
C ARG A 284 -13.98 19.02 22.67
N GLN A 285 -13.28 18.55 23.71
CA GLN A 285 -12.14 17.64 23.56
C GLN A 285 -12.52 16.17 23.77
N LEU A 286 -12.17 15.32 22.82
CA LEU A 286 -12.26 13.86 22.92
C LEU A 286 -10.91 13.23 22.58
N ILE A 287 -10.44 12.32 23.43
CA ILE A 287 -9.23 11.53 23.19
C ILE A 287 -9.62 10.06 23.25
N ILE A 288 -9.32 9.30 22.19
CA ILE A 288 -9.54 7.86 22.12
C ILE A 288 -8.19 7.18 21.91
N THR A 289 -7.83 6.24 22.77
CA THR A 289 -6.55 5.52 22.67
C THR A 289 -6.76 4.01 22.81
N GLY A 290 -6.19 3.24 21.87
CA GLY A 290 -5.99 1.80 22.05
C GLY A 290 -4.60 1.52 22.64
N ASP A 291 -4.51 0.54 23.54
CA ASP A 291 -3.22 0.18 24.17
C ASP A 291 -2.22 -0.39 23.14
N GLU A 292 -0.92 -0.16 23.34
CA GLU A 292 0.18 -0.34 22.36
C GLU A 292 0.48 -1.79 21.91
N VAL A 293 -0.41 -2.77 22.12
CA VAL A 293 -0.01 -4.19 22.10
C VAL A 293 -0.11 -4.83 20.70
N GLU A 294 -1.15 -4.60 19.89
CA GLU A 294 -1.26 -5.17 18.52
C GLU A 294 -2.11 -4.29 17.55
N ALA A 295 -1.65 -4.14 16.30
CA ALA A 295 -2.38 -3.39 15.27
C ALA A 295 -3.67 -4.13 14.85
N GLY A 296 -4.82 -3.47 14.95
CA GLY A 296 -6.15 -4.02 14.58
C GLY A 296 -6.97 -4.61 15.72
N GLN A 297 -6.42 -4.67 16.94
CA GLN A 297 -7.11 -5.21 18.12
C GLN A 297 -8.20 -4.27 18.68
N TYR A 298 -8.04 -2.96 18.53
CA TYR A 298 -8.99 -1.95 19.01
C TYR A 298 -9.70 -1.32 17.84
N ARG A 299 -11.03 -1.51 17.75
CA ARG A 299 -11.80 -1.03 16.60
C ARG A 299 -13.08 -0.31 16.97
N ILE A 300 -13.39 0.73 16.21
CA ILE A 300 -14.72 1.33 16.13
C ILE A 300 -15.30 0.86 14.80
N ASP A 301 -16.26 -0.07 14.87
CA ASP A 301 -16.91 -0.66 13.72
C ASP A 301 -18.28 0.00 13.54
N ALA A 302 -18.45 0.75 12.46
CA ALA A 302 -19.72 1.44 12.21
C ALA A 302 -20.85 0.47 11.84
N GLN A 303 -20.53 -0.76 11.43
CA GLN A 303 -21.50 -1.76 10.95
C GLN A 303 -22.43 -1.23 9.84
N GLY A 304 -21.90 -0.37 8.95
CA GLY A 304 -22.69 0.28 7.90
C GLY A 304 -23.48 1.51 8.37
N SER A 305 -23.17 2.05 9.54
CA SER A 305 -23.69 3.33 10.02
C SER A 305 -22.86 4.51 9.50
N SER A 306 -23.47 5.70 9.46
CA SER A 306 -22.83 6.93 8.97
C SER A 306 -22.18 7.74 10.07
N GLY A 307 -20.99 8.31 9.84
CA GLY A 307 -20.42 9.34 10.71
C GLY A 307 -19.94 8.78 12.05
N VAL A 308 -18.98 7.85 12.01
CA VAL A 308 -18.44 7.21 13.22
C VAL A 308 -17.96 8.24 14.24
N LEU A 309 -17.27 9.28 13.79
CA LEU A 309 -16.88 10.44 14.58
C LEU A 309 -17.46 11.72 13.97
N ALA A 310 -18.55 12.24 14.54
CA ALA A 310 -19.08 13.54 14.17
C ALA A 310 -18.57 14.62 15.14
N VAL A 311 -17.93 15.67 14.63
CA VAL A 311 -17.30 16.74 15.41
C VAL A 311 -17.90 18.09 15.01
N SER A 312 -18.58 18.72 15.95
CA SER A 312 -19.19 20.04 15.84
C SER A 312 -18.12 21.15 15.94
N PRO A 313 -18.46 22.40 15.54
CA PRO A 313 -17.56 23.54 15.68
C PRO A 313 -17.04 23.70 17.11
N GLY A 314 -15.75 24.01 17.25
CA GLY A 314 -15.01 24.07 18.51
C GLY A 314 -14.58 22.71 19.08
N GLY A 315 -14.95 21.61 18.43
CA GLY A 315 -14.53 20.26 18.79
C GLY A 315 -13.07 19.98 18.44
N ASN A 316 -12.43 19.10 19.20
CA ASN A 316 -11.05 18.66 19.01
C ASN A 316 -10.94 17.18 19.37
N VAL A 317 -10.78 16.35 18.36
CA VAL A 317 -10.69 14.89 18.51
C VAL A 317 -9.27 14.42 18.27
N THR A 318 -8.75 13.60 19.17
CA THR A 318 -7.50 12.85 18.99
C THR A 318 -7.79 11.36 19.09
N VAL A 319 -7.35 10.58 18.10
CA VAL A 319 -7.44 9.13 18.09
C VAL A 319 -6.04 8.55 17.89
N VAL A 320 -5.66 7.60 18.74
CA VAL A 320 -4.34 6.96 18.68
C VAL A 320 -4.50 5.44 18.72
N ASN A 321 -3.87 4.74 17.77
CA ASN A 321 -3.80 3.27 17.76
C ASN A 321 -5.19 2.59 17.78
N VAL A 322 -6.10 3.08 16.93
CA VAL A 322 -7.46 2.53 16.78
C VAL A 322 -7.79 2.36 15.31
N ALA A 323 -8.43 1.24 14.97
CA ALA A 323 -9.05 1.01 13.69
C ALA A 323 -10.47 1.59 13.66
N ILE A 324 -10.80 2.41 12.66
CA ILE A 324 -12.16 2.91 12.41
C ILE A 324 -12.60 2.27 11.10
N VAL A 325 -13.67 1.47 11.12
CA VAL A 325 -14.01 0.59 9.99
C VAL A 325 -15.49 0.57 9.61
N ASN A 326 -15.75 0.16 8.37
CA ASN A 326 -17.08 -0.20 7.84
C ASN A 326 -18.14 0.90 7.94
N GLY A 327 -17.74 2.17 7.87
CA GLY A 327 -18.66 3.31 7.78
C GLY A 327 -19.36 3.36 6.43
N LEU A 328 -20.65 3.66 6.43
CA LEU A 328 -21.43 3.91 5.22
C LEU A 328 -22.19 5.22 5.38
N ALA A 329 -21.88 6.22 4.57
CA ALA A 329 -22.52 7.53 4.66
C ALA A 329 -22.73 8.19 3.29
N GLN A 330 -23.50 9.28 3.26
CA GLN A 330 -23.46 10.18 2.11
C GLN A 330 -22.14 10.93 2.04
N GLN A 331 -21.61 11.38 3.19
CA GLN A 331 -20.30 12.02 3.37
C GLN A 331 -19.80 11.77 4.79
N GLY A 332 -18.49 11.75 5.00
CA GLY A 332 -17.88 11.60 6.32
C GLY A 332 -18.14 10.25 6.99
N ALA A 333 -18.01 9.14 6.24
CA ALA A 333 -18.31 7.80 6.75
C ALA A 333 -17.51 7.45 8.02
N ALA A 334 -16.22 7.80 8.06
CA ALA A 334 -15.38 7.61 9.23
C ALA A 334 -15.42 8.83 10.16
N VAL A 335 -15.17 10.02 9.60
CA VAL A 335 -15.11 11.26 10.38
C VAL A 335 -15.82 12.37 9.62
N TRP A 336 -16.66 13.12 10.32
CA TRP A 336 -17.26 14.36 9.86
C TRP A 336 -16.81 15.49 10.78
N LEU A 337 -16.15 16.50 10.24
CA LEU A 337 -15.77 17.73 10.93
C LEU A 337 -16.62 18.89 10.41
N ASP A 338 -17.31 19.58 11.31
CA ASP A 338 -18.09 20.79 11.01
C ASP A 338 -17.32 22.05 11.47
N GLY A 339 -17.35 23.10 10.65
CA GLY A 339 -16.73 24.39 10.93
C GLY A 339 -15.23 24.31 11.27
N ASP A 340 -14.86 24.81 12.45
CA ASP A 340 -13.48 24.90 12.95
C ASP A 340 -13.03 23.68 13.78
N ALA A 341 -13.74 22.56 13.66
CA ALA A 341 -13.40 21.31 14.35
C ALA A 341 -11.99 20.79 13.98
N HIS A 342 -11.23 20.35 14.99
CA HIS A 342 -9.89 19.79 14.81
C HIS A 342 -9.88 18.27 14.93
N LEU A 343 -8.99 17.62 14.17
CA LEU A 343 -8.77 16.18 14.18
C LEU A 343 -7.27 15.86 14.23
N THR A 344 -6.89 14.92 15.08
CA THR A 344 -5.59 14.25 15.04
C THR A 344 -5.80 12.74 15.05
N LEU A 345 -5.35 12.07 13.99
CA LEU A 345 -5.23 10.61 13.93
C LEU A 345 -3.75 10.24 13.97
N GLN A 346 -3.39 9.30 14.84
CA GLN A 346 -2.02 8.83 14.97
C GLN A 346 -1.98 7.31 15.05
N SER A 347 -1.20 6.66 14.18
CA SER A 347 -1.07 5.20 14.17
C SER A 347 -2.43 4.49 14.04
N CYS A 348 -3.36 5.10 13.30
CA CYS A 348 -4.72 4.59 13.12
C CYS A 348 -4.84 3.79 11.81
N THR A 349 -5.94 3.05 11.70
CA THR A 349 -6.36 2.42 10.43
C THR A 349 -7.78 2.86 10.10
N LEU A 350 -8.01 3.46 8.93
CA LEU A 350 -9.33 3.75 8.39
C LEU A 350 -9.58 2.85 7.20
N ALA A 351 -10.46 1.85 7.36
CA ALA A 351 -10.64 0.82 6.36
C ALA A 351 -12.10 0.52 6.01
N ASN A 352 -12.33 0.16 4.75
CA ASN A 352 -13.60 -0.35 4.24
C ASN A 352 -14.78 0.64 4.42
N HIS A 353 -14.50 1.94 4.40
CA HIS A 353 -15.55 2.95 4.40
C HIS A 353 -16.12 3.12 3.01
N SER A 354 -17.41 3.42 2.92
CA SER A 354 -18.09 3.72 1.67
C SER A 354 -18.85 5.04 1.80
N VAL A 355 -18.52 6.00 0.94
CA VAL A 355 -19.24 7.28 0.84
C VAL A 355 -19.83 7.46 -0.54
N GLN A 356 -21.06 7.98 -0.60
CA GLN A 356 -21.70 8.28 -1.88
C GLN A 356 -21.12 9.57 -2.51
N GLN A 357 -20.66 10.52 -1.70
CA GLN A 357 -20.10 11.80 -2.11
C GLN A 357 -18.98 12.23 -1.14
N GLN A 358 -18.09 13.12 -1.59
CA GLN A 358 -17.05 13.74 -0.75
C GLN A 358 -16.12 12.72 -0.05
N GLY A 359 -15.86 12.88 1.25
CA GLY A 359 -14.72 12.25 1.93
C GLY A 359 -15.11 11.13 2.90
N THR A 360 -14.30 10.06 2.99
CA THR A 360 -14.33 9.15 4.15
C THR A 360 -14.05 9.92 5.45
N ILE A 361 -13.03 10.77 5.42
CA ILE A 361 -12.88 11.92 6.30
C ILE A 361 -13.44 13.12 5.55
N TYR A 362 -14.51 13.72 6.05
CA TYR A 362 -15.06 14.96 5.51
C TYR A 362 -14.85 16.10 6.50
N ALA A 363 -14.30 17.22 6.02
CA ALA A 363 -14.19 18.45 6.79
C ALA A 363 -14.86 19.61 6.05
N GLU A 364 -15.79 20.26 6.71
CA GLU A 364 -16.45 21.47 6.24
C GLU A 364 -15.59 22.72 6.51
N ALA A 365 -15.92 23.84 5.86
CA ALA A 365 -15.14 25.07 5.96
C ALA A 365 -15.19 25.71 7.34
N GLY A 366 -14.01 25.83 7.93
CA GLY A 366 -13.67 26.64 9.10
C GLY A 366 -12.17 26.45 9.38
N ALA A 367 -11.58 27.19 10.31
CA ALA A 367 -10.13 27.16 10.60
C ALA A 367 -9.67 25.85 11.29
N ALA A 368 -10.17 24.71 10.83
CA ALA A 368 -9.84 23.36 11.24
C ALA A 368 -8.35 23.03 11.00
N VAL A 369 -7.84 22.16 11.85
CA VAL A 369 -6.51 21.55 11.69
C VAL A 369 -6.71 20.06 11.73
N ILE A 370 -6.33 19.41 10.63
CA ILE A 370 -6.48 17.98 10.42
C ILE A 370 -5.08 17.41 10.32
N ARG A 371 -4.70 16.57 11.28
CA ARG A 371 -3.42 15.86 11.30
C ARG A 371 -3.67 14.38 11.20
N ILE A 372 -3.02 13.74 10.25
CA ILE A 372 -3.09 12.30 10.04
C ILE A 372 -1.65 11.81 9.97
N LEU A 373 -1.24 11.10 11.00
CA LEU A 373 0.15 10.73 11.27
C LEU A 373 0.27 9.22 11.35
N ASP A 374 1.22 8.64 10.63
CA ASP A 374 1.51 7.20 10.65
C ASP A 374 0.25 6.32 10.49
N THR A 375 -0.72 6.79 9.70
CA THR A 375 -2.07 6.21 9.62
C THR A 375 -2.27 5.54 8.26
N LEU A 376 -2.96 4.40 8.25
CA LEU A 376 -3.31 3.66 7.04
C LEU A 376 -4.76 3.95 6.64
N LEU A 377 -4.98 4.48 5.43
CA LEU A 377 -6.28 4.61 4.80
C LEU A 377 -6.36 3.58 3.66
N ARG A 378 -7.14 2.51 3.84
CA ARG A 378 -7.19 1.40 2.86
C ARG A 378 -8.61 1.03 2.45
N ASN A 379 -8.80 0.59 1.21
CA ASN A 379 -10.07 0.04 0.73
C ASN A 379 -11.28 0.98 0.95
N ASN A 380 -11.05 2.30 0.94
CA ASN A 380 -12.11 3.27 1.11
C ASN A 380 -12.71 3.60 -0.24
N SER A 381 -14.02 3.44 -0.37
CA SER A 381 -14.75 3.69 -1.60
C SER A 381 -15.46 5.04 -1.53
N ALA A 382 -15.22 5.89 -2.51
CA ALA A 382 -15.93 7.14 -2.67
C ALA A 382 -16.60 7.22 -4.05
N GLY A 383 -17.87 7.65 -4.06
CA GLY A 383 -18.61 7.92 -5.29
C GLY A 383 -18.03 9.08 -6.10
N ASP A 384 -18.69 9.45 -7.19
CA ASP A 384 -18.15 10.41 -8.16
C ASP A 384 -17.71 11.74 -7.51
N SER A 385 -16.45 12.12 -7.75
CA SER A 385 -15.79 13.31 -7.15
C SER A 385 -15.54 13.24 -5.64
N GLY A 386 -15.65 12.06 -5.04
CA GLY A 386 -15.28 11.80 -3.66
C GLY A 386 -13.78 11.49 -3.46
N SER A 387 -13.40 11.24 -2.22
CA SER A 387 -12.02 11.02 -1.80
C SER A 387 -11.90 10.27 -0.46
N ALA A 388 -10.72 9.76 -0.13
CA ALA A 388 -10.44 9.28 1.22
C ALA A 388 -10.46 10.44 2.23
N ILE A 389 -9.89 11.60 1.87
CA ILE A 389 -9.94 12.82 2.67
C ILE A 389 -10.49 13.96 1.82
N TYR A 390 -11.67 14.47 2.17
CA TYR A 390 -12.26 15.64 1.53
C TYR A 390 -12.31 16.80 2.52
N ALA A 391 -11.60 17.88 2.23
CA ALA A 391 -11.60 19.06 3.08
C ALA A 391 -12.00 20.31 2.30
N THR A 392 -13.06 20.96 2.74
CA THR A 392 -13.48 22.27 2.25
C THR A 392 -12.70 23.34 3.01
N LEU A 393 -11.43 23.57 2.66
CA LEU A 393 -10.53 24.45 3.39
C LEU A 393 -10.86 25.93 3.13
N GLY A 394 -11.30 26.68 4.14
CA GLY A 394 -11.52 28.11 4.04
C GLY A 394 -10.64 28.88 5.02
N GLY A 395 -9.79 29.79 4.53
CA GLY A 395 -8.98 30.65 5.40
C GLY A 395 -7.70 29.96 5.91
N GLU A 396 -7.53 29.81 7.23
CA GLU A 396 -6.33 29.25 7.89
C GLU A 396 -6.35 27.71 8.02
N THR A 397 -7.32 27.03 7.40
CA THR A 397 -7.46 25.57 7.53
C THR A 397 -6.22 24.84 7.02
N ARG A 398 -5.75 23.85 7.79
CA ARG A 398 -4.55 23.06 7.48
C ARG A 398 -4.84 21.55 7.51
N LEU A 399 -4.45 20.87 6.45
CA LEU A 399 -4.39 19.42 6.36
C LEU A 399 -2.92 18.97 6.31
N GLU A 400 -2.56 18.08 7.22
CA GLU A 400 -1.23 17.49 7.30
C GLU A 400 -1.36 15.97 7.31
N LEU A 401 -0.79 15.34 6.29
CA LEU A 401 -0.66 13.89 6.17
C LEU A 401 0.84 13.60 6.25
N SER A 402 1.27 12.84 7.26
CA SER A 402 2.69 12.52 7.45
C SER A 402 2.91 11.06 7.80
N GLY A 403 3.93 10.42 7.22
CA GLY A 403 4.27 9.01 7.48
C GLY A 403 3.13 8.03 7.15
N SER A 404 2.10 8.49 6.44
CA SER A 404 0.82 7.81 6.30
C SER A 404 0.68 7.19 4.92
N ARG A 405 -0.11 6.11 4.84
CA ARG A 405 -0.36 5.39 3.60
C ARG A 405 -1.81 5.50 3.17
N VAL A 406 -2.04 5.75 1.89
CA VAL A 406 -3.37 5.67 1.25
C VAL A 406 -3.30 4.66 0.13
N GLU A 407 -4.05 3.56 0.23
CA GLU A 407 -3.99 2.46 -0.73
C GLU A 407 -5.36 1.89 -1.09
N ASN A 408 -5.50 1.36 -2.32
CA ASN A 408 -6.70 0.66 -2.79
C ASN A 408 -8.00 1.45 -2.58
N CYS A 409 -7.96 2.78 -2.74
CA CYS A 409 -9.12 3.64 -2.55
C CYS A 409 -9.74 4.03 -3.89
N THR A 410 -11.06 4.25 -3.92
CA THR A 410 -11.73 4.88 -5.07
C THR A 410 -12.06 6.35 -4.76
N GLY A 411 -12.05 7.19 -5.79
CA GLY A 411 -11.99 8.65 -5.63
C GLY A 411 -10.54 9.14 -5.47
N SER A 412 -10.34 10.40 -5.09
CA SER A 412 -8.99 10.94 -4.83
C SER A 412 -8.49 10.55 -3.44
N ALA A 413 -7.17 10.49 -3.21
CA ALA A 413 -6.63 10.31 -1.87
C ALA A 413 -6.97 11.53 -0.99
N VAL A 414 -6.72 12.73 -1.53
CA VAL A 414 -7.02 14.00 -0.89
C VAL A 414 -7.74 14.91 -1.90
N THR A 415 -8.89 15.43 -1.52
CA THR A 415 -9.57 16.50 -2.24
C THR A 415 -9.67 17.72 -1.35
N VAL A 416 -9.30 18.87 -1.90
CA VAL A 416 -9.40 20.16 -1.24
C VAL A 416 -10.24 21.12 -2.07
N SER A 417 -11.19 21.80 -1.43
CA SER A 417 -11.94 22.88 -2.05
C SER A 417 -11.85 24.14 -1.20
N ARG A 418 -11.84 25.32 -1.84
CA ARG A 418 -11.47 26.60 -1.20
C ARG A 418 -10.02 26.55 -0.67
N CYS A 419 -9.34 27.68 -0.58
CA CYS A 419 -7.89 27.69 -0.33
C CYS A 419 -7.54 27.42 1.14
N GLY A 420 -6.54 26.56 1.37
CA GLY A 420 -5.90 26.31 2.66
C GLY A 420 -4.48 25.77 2.48
N SER A 421 -3.90 25.21 3.55
CA SER A 421 -2.56 24.61 3.53
C SER A 421 -2.64 23.08 3.56
N VAL A 422 -2.03 22.44 2.58
CA VAL A 422 -1.89 20.98 2.50
C VAL A 422 -0.41 20.62 2.58
N VAL A 423 -0.06 19.75 3.52
CA VAL A 423 1.28 19.19 3.66
C VAL A 423 1.19 17.67 3.58
N LEU A 424 1.90 17.09 2.61
CA LEU A 424 2.09 15.66 2.46
C LEU A 424 3.58 15.36 2.66
N SER A 425 3.96 14.69 3.74
CA SER A 425 5.37 14.38 4.02
C SER A 425 5.58 12.91 4.33
N GLU A 426 6.54 12.26 3.68
CA GLU A 426 6.83 10.83 3.94
C GLU A 426 5.58 9.96 3.73
N CYS A 427 4.71 10.36 2.79
CA CYS A 427 3.48 9.63 2.49
C CYS A 427 3.70 8.60 1.40
N ASP A 428 2.87 7.57 1.41
CA ASP A 428 2.82 6.53 0.40
C ASP A 428 1.38 6.43 -0.14
N VAL A 429 1.15 6.93 -1.35
CA VAL A 429 -0.17 6.93 -1.97
C VAL A 429 -0.12 6.08 -3.23
N ARG A 430 -0.81 4.95 -3.19
CA ARG A 430 -0.76 3.94 -4.24
C ARG A 430 -2.12 3.37 -4.59
N ASP A 431 -2.27 2.92 -5.82
CA ASP A 431 -3.45 2.17 -6.26
C ASP A 431 -4.77 2.91 -6.01
N VAL A 432 -4.74 4.25 -6.06
CA VAL A 432 -5.92 5.08 -5.92
C VAL A 432 -6.56 5.30 -7.29
N VAL A 433 -7.84 4.96 -7.43
CA VAL A 433 -8.59 5.07 -8.67
C VAL A 433 -9.68 6.14 -8.54
N SER A 434 -9.39 7.34 -9.04
CA SER A 434 -10.37 8.43 -9.10
C SER A 434 -11.19 8.35 -10.38
N THR A 435 -12.52 8.24 -10.25
CA THR A 435 -13.46 8.43 -11.39
C THR A 435 -13.53 9.88 -11.86
N SER A 436 -12.86 10.79 -11.14
CA SER A 436 -12.85 12.22 -11.37
C SER A 436 -11.41 12.74 -11.57
N ASN A 437 -11.07 13.88 -10.99
CA ASN A 437 -9.76 14.52 -11.11
C ASN A 437 -8.74 13.91 -10.14
N GLY A 438 -7.43 14.11 -10.40
CA GLY A 438 -6.32 14.01 -9.45
C GLY A 438 -6.42 12.85 -8.47
N ALA A 439 -5.82 11.70 -8.76
CA ALA A 439 -5.94 10.53 -7.89
C ALA A 439 -5.30 10.75 -6.51
N VAL A 440 -4.34 11.67 -6.37
CA VAL A 440 -3.69 11.99 -5.09
C VAL A 440 -4.22 13.30 -4.51
N VAL A 441 -4.15 14.40 -5.28
CA VAL A 441 -4.66 15.70 -4.82
C VAL A 441 -5.58 16.28 -5.88
N GLY A 442 -6.86 16.47 -5.56
CA GLY A 442 -7.82 17.19 -6.38
C GLY A 442 -8.16 18.54 -5.77
N TRP A 443 -7.81 19.65 -6.42
CA TRP A 443 -8.24 20.98 -5.97
C TRP A 443 -9.47 21.45 -6.74
N SER A 444 -10.48 22.02 -6.07
CA SER A 444 -11.59 22.72 -6.75
C SER A 444 -11.74 24.16 -6.24
N SER A 445 -11.67 25.12 -7.16
CA SER A 445 -11.93 26.56 -6.96
C SER A 445 -11.20 27.21 -5.78
N CYS A 446 -9.99 27.71 -6.01
CA CYS A 446 -9.18 28.46 -5.03
C CYS A 446 -8.91 29.90 -5.48
N GLU A 447 -9.66 30.84 -4.92
CA GLU A 447 -9.60 32.26 -5.29
C GLU A 447 -8.48 33.06 -4.55
N SER A 448 -7.73 32.47 -3.61
CA SER A 448 -6.68 33.17 -2.83
C SER A 448 -5.71 32.31 -1.99
N ASN A 449 -4.38 32.47 -2.16
CA ASN A 449 -3.30 32.18 -1.20
C ASN A 449 -3.22 30.75 -0.59
N GLY A 450 -3.61 29.70 -1.32
CA GLY A 450 -3.41 28.31 -0.88
C GLY A 450 -1.93 27.87 -0.90
N SER A 451 -1.59 26.81 -0.16
CA SER A 451 -0.27 26.16 -0.25
C SER A 451 -0.38 24.65 -0.34
N LEU A 452 0.41 24.04 -1.23
CA LEU A 452 0.63 22.61 -1.29
C LEU A 452 2.13 22.34 -1.11
N THR A 453 2.48 21.60 -0.06
CA THR A 453 3.84 21.10 0.16
C THR A 453 3.81 19.59 0.07
N VAL A 454 4.70 19.02 -0.74
CA VAL A 454 4.88 17.57 -0.86
C VAL A 454 6.35 17.26 -0.68
N ALA A 455 6.71 16.44 0.30
CA ALA A 455 8.10 16.19 0.66
C ALA A 455 8.36 14.71 0.91
N SER A 456 9.38 14.13 0.28
CA SER A 456 9.83 12.76 0.55
C SER A 456 8.73 11.69 0.43
N SER A 457 7.76 11.90 -0.47
CA SER A 457 6.58 11.04 -0.60
C SER A 457 6.60 10.23 -1.89
N TYR A 458 5.91 9.09 -1.89
CA TYR A 458 5.73 8.21 -3.04
C TYR A 458 4.28 8.24 -3.53
N PHE A 459 4.11 8.36 -4.84
CA PHE A 459 2.82 8.36 -5.55
C PHE A 459 2.87 7.36 -6.69
N GLY A 460 2.37 6.14 -6.44
CA GLY A 460 2.53 4.99 -7.33
C GLY A 460 1.22 4.48 -7.94
N GLN A 461 1.20 4.10 -9.21
CA GLN A 461 0.09 3.33 -9.80
C GLN A 461 -1.31 3.96 -9.66
N ASN A 462 -1.39 5.27 -9.44
CA ASN A 462 -2.68 5.94 -9.27
C ASN A 462 -3.32 6.21 -10.63
N GLN A 463 -4.65 6.07 -10.70
CA GLN A 463 -5.42 6.23 -11.92
C GLN A 463 -6.44 7.36 -11.77
N ALA A 464 -6.44 8.33 -12.68
CA ALA A 464 -7.46 9.38 -12.73
C ALA A 464 -8.18 9.36 -14.08
N HIS A 465 -9.51 9.27 -14.05
CA HIS A 465 -10.32 9.27 -15.27
C HIS A 465 -10.63 10.68 -15.81
N GLY A 466 -10.36 11.74 -15.02
CA GLY A 466 -10.47 13.16 -15.37
C GLY A 466 -9.11 13.85 -15.60
N TYR A 467 -8.86 15.01 -14.98
CA TYR A 467 -7.61 15.77 -15.14
C TYR A 467 -6.59 15.48 -14.03
N GLY A 468 -5.30 15.43 -14.39
CA GLY A 468 -4.13 15.27 -13.52
C GLY A 468 -4.03 13.86 -12.92
N GLY A 469 -2.93 13.14 -13.21
CA GLY A 469 -2.77 11.75 -12.77
C GLY A 469 -2.60 11.62 -11.27
N ALA A 470 -1.48 12.11 -10.74
CA ALA A 470 -1.28 12.17 -9.29
C ALA A 470 -1.86 13.47 -8.71
N VAL A 471 -1.36 14.64 -9.13
CA VAL A 471 -1.76 15.94 -8.56
C VAL A 471 -2.48 16.79 -9.62
N ASN A 472 -3.67 17.28 -9.27
CA ASN A 472 -4.44 18.24 -10.05
C ASN A 472 -4.77 19.49 -9.22
N LEU A 473 -4.35 20.65 -9.71
CA LEU A 473 -4.64 21.97 -9.14
C LEU A 473 -5.51 22.79 -10.09
N PHE A 474 -6.84 22.74 -9.89
CA PHE A 474 -7.80 23.49 -10.71
C PHE A 474 -8.20 24.82 -10.05
N SER A 475 -8.14 25.90 -10.84
CA SER A 475 -8.48 27.28 -10.46
C SER A 475 -7.73 27.76 -9.21
N PHE A 476 -6.41 27.63 -9.19
CA PHE A 476 -5.55 27.94 -8.03
C PHE A 476 -4.86 29.30 -8.20
N ALA A 477 -5.32 30.32 -7.46
CA ALA A 477 -4.83 31.69 -7.58
C ALA A 477 -3.97 32.17 -6.38
N ASN A 478 -2.84 32.81 -6.69
CA ASN A 478 -1.82 33.37 -5.80
C ASN A 478 -1.24 32.42 -4.75
N GLY A 479 -1.28 31.11 -4.98
CA GLY A 479 -0.77 30.12 -4.04
C GLY A 479 0.67 29.66 -4.32
N THR A 480 1.17 28.79 -3.43
CA THR A 480 2.51 28.20 -3.50
C THR A 480 2.42 26.67 -3.62
N VAL A 481 3.27 26.10 -4.46
CA VAL A 481 3.41 24.64 -4.61
C VAL A 481 4.89 24.30 -4.52
N ASP A 482 5.27 23.54 -3.49
CA ASP A 482 6.64 23.11 -3.24
C ASP A 482 6.66 21.57 -3.16
N ILE A 483 7.30 20.92 -4.14
CA ILE A 483 7.48 19.47 -4.20
C ILE A 483 8.97 19.15 -4.11
N ALA A 484 9.38 18.33 -3.15
CA ALA A 484 10.79 18.03 -2.90
C ALA A 484 11.03 16.56 -2.54
N GLY A 485 11.99 15.90 -3.20
CA GLY A 485 12.42 14.56 -2.80
C GLY A 485 11.38 13.46 -3.00
N SER A 486 10.36 13.70 -3.82
CA SER A 486 9.21 12.80 -3.97
C SER A 486 9.26 12.01 -5.28
N ALA A 487 8.63 10.84 -5.31
CA ALA A 487 8.58 9.97 -6.49
C ALA A 487 7.15 9.80 -6.99
N PHE A 488 6.95 9.96 -8.30
CA PHE A 488 5.69 9.72 -9.00
C PHE A 488 5.92 8.66 -10.06
N VAL A 489 5.39 7.46 -9.85
CA VAL A 489 5.73 6.27 -10.63
C VAL A 489 4.47 5.56 -11.13
N GLY A 490 4.37 5.26 -12.42
CA GLY A 490 3.30 4.40 -12.93
C GLY A 490 1.89 5.01 -12.90
N ASN A 491 1.74 6.31 -12.72
CA ASN A 491 0.41 6.94 -12.65
C ASN A 491 -0.23 7.05 -14.05
N VAL A 492 -1.53 6.77 -14.16
CA VAL A 492 -2.27 6.70 -15.43
C VAL A 492 -3.43 7.70 -15.47
N VAL A 493 -3.65 8.33 -16.62
CA VAL A 493 -4.82 9.19 -16.90
C VAL A 493 -5.54 8.74 -18.17
N THR A 494 -6.87 8.62 -18.13
CA THR A 494 -7.69 8.16 -19.28
C THR A 494 -8.49 9.27 -19.99
N GLY A 495 -8.27 10.55 -19.68
CA GLY A 495 -8.91 11.71 -20.35
C GLY A 495 -7.92 12.62 -21.10
N THR A 496 -8.41 13.69 -21.74
CA THR A 496 -7.53 14.77 -22.23
C THR A 496 -6.72 15.29 -21.04
N ALA A 497 -5.40 15.26 -21.10
CA ALA A 497 -4.63 15.47 -19.89
C ALA A 497 -4.47 16.96 -19.44
N LEU A 498 -5.12 17.91 -20.16
CA LEU A 498 -5.91 19.06 -19.65
C LEU A 498 -7.25 19.07 -20.41
N SER A 499 -8.30 19.53 -19.74
CA SER A 499 -9.24 20.48 -20.31
C SER A 499 -9.65 21.46 -19.22
N THR A 500 -9.36 22.73 -19.52
CA THR A 500 -10.02 23.90 -18.98
C THR A 500 -11.43 23.98 -19.57
N SER A 501 -12.44 24.20 -18.75
CA SER A 501 -13.64 24.93 -19.20
C SER A 501 -13.71 26.17 -18.31
N SER A 502 -13.88 27.38 -18.82
CA SER A 502 -14.88 27.82 -19.80
C SER A 502 -14.42 27.87 -21.26
N CYS A 503 -15.18 27.20 -22.13
CA CYS A 503 -15.17 27.52 -23.55
C CYS A 503 -15.74 28.93 -23.75
N GLN A 504 -14.95 29.87 -24.29
CA GLN A 504 -15.42 30.80 -25.32
C GLN A 504 -14.25 31.48 -26.05
N ASP A 505 -14.33 31.37 -27.38
CA ASP A 505 -13.58 32.04 -28.45
C ASP A 505 -12.11 31.66 -28.75
N GLY A 506 -11.96 30.88 -29.83
CA GLY A 506 -11.17 31.28 -31.01
C GLY A 506 -9.65 31.31 -30.87
N ASP A 507 -9.01 30.33 -31.51
CA ASP A 507 -7.58 30.30 -31.88
C ASP A 507 -6.54 29.95 -30.80
N ALA A 508 -6.57 28.70 -30.32
CA ALA A 508 -5.37 27.90 -30.05
C ALA A 508 -5.74 26.40 -30.06
N LYS A 509 -5.16 25.61 -30.97
CA LYS A 509 -5.38 24.15 -31.03
C LYS A 509 -4.20 23.43 -30.39
N GLY A 510 -4.39 22.93 -29.16
CA GLY A 510 -3.58 21.85 -28.58
C GLY A 510 -3.29 22.03 -27.09
N ASP A 511 -4.30 21.89 -26.23
CA ASP A 511 -4.15 21.96 -24.77
C ASP A 511 -4.16 20.56 -24.14
N GLY A 512 -3.14 20.29 -23.30
CA GLY A 512 -3.31 19.35 -22.18
C GLY A 512 -2.79 17.93 -22.25
N SER A 513 -1.54 17.70 -21.82
CA SER A 513 -1.16 16.41 -21.26
C SER A 513 0.03 16.38 -20.25
N GLY A 514 -0.25 16.03 -18.97
CA GLY A 514 0.70 15.86 -17.85
C GLY A 514 0.31 14.74 -16.86
N ALA A 515 1.10 13.67 -16.72
CA ALA A 515 0.73 12.48 -15.93
C ALA A 515 1.02 12.54 -14.42
N ALA A 516 1.87 13.46 -13.94
CA ALA A 516 2.20 13.60 -12.51
C ALA A 516 1.76 14.93 -11.87
N LEU A 517 1.76 16.04 -12.60
CA LEU A 517 1.37 17.37 -12.10
C LEU A 517 0.62 18.18 -13.18
N GLY A 518 -0.58 18.70 -12.86
CA GLY A 518 -1.36 19.59 -13.73
C GLY A 518 -1.93 20.82 -12.99
N CYS A 519 -1.94 21.98 -13.66
CA CYS A 519 -2.46 23.26 -13.14
C CYS A 519 -3.24 24.02 -14.22
N SER A 520 -4.44 24.53 -13.91
CA SER A 520 -5.20 25.41 -14.82
C SER A 520 -5.97 26.51 -14.07
N GLY A 521 -6.07 27.72 -14.64
CA GLY A 521 -7.00 28.75 -14.16
C GLY A 521 -6.58 29.62 -12.96
N GLY A 522 -5.31 29.96 -12.79
CA GLY A 522 -4.90 30.92 -11.74
C GLY A 522 -3.46 31.42 -11.86
N THR A 523 -3.07 32.39 -11.04
CA THR A 523 -1.70 32.92 -10.93
C THR A 523 -0.94 32.15 -9.84
N PHE A 524 0.32 31.76 -10.05
CA PHE A 524 1.15 31.22 -8.98
C PHE A 524 2.02 32.32 -8.38
N LEU A 525 2.16 32.29 -7.05
CA LEU A 525 3.29 32.99 -6.42
C LEU A 525 4.59 32.20 -6.63
N ARG A 526 4.51 30.86 -6.57
CA ARG A 526 5.64 29.95 -6.73
C ARG A 526 5.19 28.53 -7.08
N LEU A 527 5.90 27.89 -8.01
CA LEU A 527 5.90 26.45 -8.24
C LEU A 527 7.35 25.97 -8.24
N LEU A 528 7.71 25.08 -7.31
CA LEU A 528 9.04 24.49 -7.22
C LEU A 528 8.94 22.97 -7.15
N VAL A 529 9.67 22.29 -8.03
CA VAL A 529 9.85 20.84 -7.99
C VAL A 529 11.35 20.56 -7.94
N THR A 530 11.82 19.85 -6.91
CA THR A 530 13.25 19.60 -6.68
C THR A 530 13.52 18.17 -6.24
N ALA A 531 14.60 17.57 -6.75
CA ALA A 531 15.04 16.23 -6.36
C ALA A 531 13.93 15.15 -6.44
N SER A 532 12.97 15.31 -7.36
CA SER A 532 11.83 14.40 -7.49
C SER A 532 11.98 13.48 -8.69
N LEU A 533 11.55 12.22 -8.54
CA LEU A 533 11.53 11.21 -9.60
C LEU A 533 10.17 11.19 -10.30
N MET A 534 10.19 11.13 -11.63
CA MET A 534 9.00 10.98 -12.47
C MET A 534 9.25 9.82 -13.43
N ALA A 535 8.62 8.67 -13.24
CA ALA A 535 8.90 7.46 -14.03
C ALA A 535 7.61 6.76 -14.48
N ASN A 536 7.59 6.24 -15.71
CA ASN A 536 6.53 5.35 -16.21
C ASN A 536 5.09 5.88 -16.08
N ASN A 537 4.91 7.21 -16.04
CA ASN A 537 3.58 7.81 -15.98
C ASN A 537 2.98 7.93 -17.40
N SER A 538 1.70 7.63 -17.55
CA SER A 538 0.99 7.56 -18.83
C SER A 538 -0.20 8.51 -18.86
N ALA A 539 -0.37 9.23 -19.97
CA ALA A 539 -1.53 10.06 -20.24
C ALA A 539 -2.14 9.66 -21.59
N GLN A 540 -3.37 9.12 -21.56
CA GLN A 540 -4.10 8.70 -22.76
C GLN A 540 -5.31 9.62 -22.99
N GLY A 541 -5.32 10.37 -24.10
CA GLY A 541 -6.42 11.25 -24.50
C GLY A 541 -6.39 11.63 -25.99
N ASP A 542 -7.54 12.03 -26.55
CA ASP A 542 -7.83 12.20 -27.99
C ASP A 542 -6.98 13.26 -28.74
N CYS A 543 -6.14 14.04 -28.05
CA CYS A 543 -5.44 15.21 -28.61
C CYS A 543 -3.90 15.15 -28.58
N GLY A 544 -3.29 13.99 -28.24
CA GLY A 544 -1.85 13.76 -28.37
C GLY A 544 -1.08 13.62 -27.05
N ASN A 545 0.03 12.88 -27.14
CA ASN A 545 0.90 12.47 -26.04
C ASN A 545 1.42 13.69 -25.25
N GLY A 546 1.22 13.71 -23.94
CA GLY A 546 1.93 14.65 -23.07
C GLY A 546 2.81 13.97 -22.05
N GLY A 547 3.63 14.80 -21.41
CA GLY A 547 4.75 14.37 -20.60
C GLY A 547 4.39 14.11 -19.13
N ALA A 548 5.42 13.93 -18.31
CA ALA A 548 5.25 13.72 -16.88
C ALA A 548 4.76 14.98 -16.13
N VAL A 549 5.14 16.18 -16.58
CA VAL A 549 4.76 17.46 -15.96
C VAL A 549 4.24 18.40 -17.04
N GLN A 550 3.12 19.06 -16.76
CA GLN A 550 2.62 20.13 -17.62
C GLN A 550 2.14 21.33 -16.83
N VAL A 551 2.55 22.52 -17.28
CA VAL A 551 2.13 23.81 -16.73
C VAL A 551 1.48 24.59 -17.87
N GLY A 552 0.17 24.86 -17.79
CA GLY A 552 -0.52 25.73 -18.73
C GLY A 552 -0.24 27.21 -18.41
N THR A 553 -0.05 28.03 -19.43
CA THR A 553 0.04 29.50 -19.27
C THR A 553 -1.31 30.16 -19.57
N TRP A 554 -1.47 31.36 -19.02
CA TRP A 554 -2.47 32.35 -19.41
C TRP A 554 -2.34 32.77 -20.86
#